data_AF-A0A6L6BZX5-F1
#
_entry.id   AF-A0A6L6BZX5-F1
#
_cell.length_a   1.000
_cell.length_b   1.000
_cell.length_c   1.000
_cell.angle_alpha   90.00
_cell.angle_beta   90.00
_cell.angle_gamma   90.00
#
_symmetry.space_group_name_H-M   'P 1'
#
loop_
_entity.id
_entity.type
_entity.pdbx_description
1 polymer ?
#
loop_
_entity_poly.entity_id
_entity_poly.type
_entity_poly.pdbx_seq_one_letter_code
_entity_poly.pdbx_strand_id
1 'polypeptide(L)'
;MSLIDCQELISKVNSALPACGMTRVIAIDGPAGSGKTTLSYALESNLDNFIVQTIHMDALYQGWDDALTPTLTRTLENQILKPISLGKRAEYRLFDWFEM
;
A
#
# COMPACT_ATOMS: atom_id res chain seq x y z
N MET A 1 -23.95 -9.13 1.54
CA MET A 1 -22.53 -8.97 1.14
C MET A 1 -22.51 -7.80 0.18
N SER A 2 -22.18 -6.58 0.64
CA SER A 2 -22.13 -5.42 -0.26
C SER A 2 -20.88 -5.55 -1.12
N LEU A 3 -21.06 -5.66 -2.42
CA LEU A 3 -19.97 -5.45 -3.37
C LEU A 3 -19.44 -4.04 -3.12
N ILE A 4 -18.14 -3.91 -2.90
CA ILE A 4 -17.48 -2.60 -2.88
C ILE A 4 -17.57 -2.07 -4.31
N ASP A 5 -18.22 -0.91 -4.48
CA ASP A 5 -18.28 -0.25 -5.78
C ASP A 5 -16.94 0.45 -6.06
N CYS A 6 -16.22 -0.04 -7.08
CA CYS A 6 -14.96 0.56 -7.51
C CYS A 6 -15.12 2.04 -7.90
N GLN A 7 -16.25 2.42 -8.50
CA GLN A 7 -16.50 3.80 -8.92
C GLN A 7 -16.58 4.73 -7.70
N GLU A 8 -17.23 4.28 -6.63
CA GLU A 8 -17.33 5.03 -5.38
C GLU A 8 -15.95 5.20 -4.74
N LEU A 9 -15.12 4.15 -4.74
CA LEU A 9 -13.74 4.24 -4.24
C LEU A 9 -12.89 5.22 -5.03
N ILE A 10 -12.94 5.17 -6.36
CA ILE A 10 -12.22 6.10 -7.24
C ILE A 10 -12.63 7.55 -6.95
N SER A 11 -13.93 7.80 -6.76
CA SER A 11 -14.43 9.14 -6.40
C SER A 11 -13.90 9.60 -5.04
N LYS A 12 -13.81 8.71 -4.05
CA LYS A 12 -13.22 9.02 -2.73
C LYS A 12 -11.74 9.33 -2.84
N VAL A 13 -10.99 8.57 -3.61
CA VAL A 13 -9.54 8.82 -3.82
C VAL A 13 -9.32 10.16 -4.51
N ASN A 14 -10.08 10.47 -5.57
CA ASN A 14 -9.97 11.74 -6.29
C ASN A 14 -10.26 12.96 -5.41
N SER A 15 -11.26 12.86 -4.52
CA SER A 15 -11.67 13.96 -3.64
C SER A 15 -10.87 14.07 -2.33
N ALA A 16 -10.16 13.01 -1.93
CA ALA A 16 -9.30 13.04 -0.76
C ALA A 16 -8.18 14.08 -0.91
N LEU A 17 -7.79 14.73 0.17
CA LEU A 17 -6.57 15.52 0.22
C LEU A 17 -5.35 14.60 0.38
N PRO A 18 -4.18 14.95 -0.17
CA PRO A 18 -2.96 14.21 0.13
C PRO A 18 -2.64 14.30 1.64
N ALA A 19 -2.21 13.18 2.21
CA ALA A 19 -1.93 13.05 3.64
C ALA A 19 -0.46 12.71 3.92
N CYS A 20 0.35 12.52 2.88
CA CYS A 20 1.76 12.17 2.96
C CYS A 20 2.55 13.05 1.98
N GLY A 21 2.77 14.32 2.36
CA GLY A 21 3.30 15.33 1.44
C GLY A 21 2.32 15.62 0.31
N MET A 22 2.72 15.41 -0.93
CA MET A 22 1.84 15.51 -2.10
C MET A 22 1.13 14.19 -2.44
N THR A 23 1.37 13.13 -1.68
CA THR A 23 0.90 11.78 -1.99
C THR A 23 -0.31 11.41 -1.14
N ARG A 24 -1.27 10.73 -1.78
CA ARG A 24 -2.38 10.03 -1.11
C ARG A 24 -1.94 8.60 -0.80
N VAL A 25 -2.13 8.17 0.44
CA VAL A 25 -1.81 6.80 0.87
C VAL A 25 -3.12 6.06 1.11
N ILE A 26 -3.25 4.88 0.51
CA ILE A 26 -4.44 4.04 0.62
C ILE A 26 -4.01 2.73 1.25
N ALA A 27 -4.64 2.36 2.36
CA ALA A 27 -4.49 1.05 2.97
C ALA A 27 -5.66 0.16 2.56
N ILE A 28 -5.35 -1.03 2.01
CA ILE A 28 -6.34 -2.05 1.66
C ILE A 28 -6.14 -3.22 2.61
N ASP A 29 -7.07 -3.37 3.56
CA ASP A 29 -7.04 -4.43 4.57
C ASP A 29 -8.24 -5.38 4.44
N GLY A 30 -8.05 -6.63 4.85
CA GLY A 30 -9.03 -7.70 4.72
C GLY A 30 -8.39 -9.09 4.81
N PRO A 31 -9.21 -10.13 5.06
CA PRO A 31 -8.71 -11.50 5.25
C PRO A 31 -8.05 -12.07 3.98
N ALA A 32 -7.32 -13.18 4.15
CA ALA A 32 -6.78 -13.93 3.01
C ALA A 32 -7.92 -14.33 2.05
N GLY A 33 -7.68 -14.21 0.74
CA GLY A 33 -8.68 -14.52 -0.29
C GLY A 33 -9.81 -13.49 -0.48
N SER A 34 -9.81 -12.37 0.25
CA SER A 34 -10.87 -11.35 0.14
C SER A 34 -10.82 -10.46 -1.11
N GLY A 35 -9.84 -10.67 -2.00
CA GLY A 35 -9.69 -9.89 -3.24
C GLY A 35 -8.90 -8.58 -3.11
N LYS A 36 -8.11 -8.37 -2.04
CA LYS A 36 -7.29 -7.15 -1.86
C LYS A 36 -6.39 -6.84 -3.06
N THR A 37 -5.68 -7.85 -3.55
CA THR A 37 -4.80 -7.74 -4.72
C THR A 37 -5.58 -7.42 -5.99
N THR A 38 -6.77 -8.00 -6.16
CA THR A 38 -7.67 -7.65 -7.27
C THR A 38 -8.13 -6.20 -7.17
N LEU A 39 -8.46 -5.73 -5.97
CA LEU A 39 -8.86 -4.35 -5.74
C LEU A 39 -7.71 -3.36 -5.97
N SER A 40 -6.48 -3.68 -5.57
CA SER A 40 -5.32 -2.80 -5.83
C SER A 40 -5.10 -2.62 -7.32
N TYR A 41 -5.14 -3.70 -8.11
CA TYR A 41 -5.01 -3.60 -9.58
C TYR A 41 -6.16 -2.83 -10.23
N ALA A 42 -7.39 -3.01 -9.74
CA ALA A 42 -8.52 -2.23 -10.23
C ALA A 42 -8.34 -0.74 -9.95
N LEU A 43 -7.88 -0.35 -8.76
CA LEU A 43 -7.59 1.04 -8.43
C LEU A 43 -6.44 1.59 -9.29
N GLU A 44 -5.33 0.85 -9.42
CA GLU A 44 -4.20 1.25 -10.29
C GLU A 44 -4.63 1.50 -11.73
N SER A 45 -5.52 0.67 -12.27
CA SER A 45 -5.95 0.75 -13.67
C SER A 45 -7.00 1.83 -13.95
N ASN A 46 -7.61 2.43 -12.91
CA ASN A 46 -8.71 3.39 -13.07
C ASN A 46 -8.41 4.76 -12.46
N LEU A 47 -7.25 4.95 -11.85
CA LEU A 47 -6.79 6.21 -11.25
C LEU A 47 -5.88 6.96 -12.23
N ASP A 48 -6.37 7.21 -13.45
CA ASP A 48 -5.59 7.75 -14.59
C ASP A 48 -4.94 9.11 -14.33
N ASN A 49 -5.47 9.89 -13.39
CA ASN A 49 -4.93 11.19 -13.00
C ASN A 49 -3.74 11.08 -12.03
N PHE A 50 -3.32 9.86 -11.66
CA PHE A 50 -2.29 9.59 -10.67
C PHE A 50 -1.23 8.63 -11.20
N ILE A 51 0.00 8.82 -10.73
CA ILE A 51 1.00 7.76 -10.77
C ILE A 51 0.77 6.91 -9.53
N VAL A 52 0.27 5.69 -9.71
CA VAL A 52 -0.05 4.77 -8.62
C VAL A 52 1.06 3.73 -8.47
N GLN A 53 1.38 3.38 -7.22
CA GLN A 53 2.32 2.31 -6.88
C GLN A 53 1.74 1.51 -5.71
N THR A 54 1.52 0.21 -5.91
CA THR A 54 1.13 -0.72 -4.84
C THR A 54 2.35 -1.32 -4.16
N ILE A 55 2.31 -1.33 -2.83
CA ILE A 55 3.25 -2.09 -1.99
C ILE A 55 2.45 -3.21 -1.34
N HIS A 56 2.80 -4.46 -1.65
CA HIS A 56 2.21 -5.61 -0.98
C HIS A 56 2.90 -5.81 0.38
N MET A 57 2.09 -5.85 1.44
CA MET A 57 2.60 -5.88 2.82
C MET A 57 3.41 -7.13 3.14
N ASP A 58 3.08 -8.26 2.51
CA ASP A 58 3.81 -9.52 2.62
C ASP A 58 5.24 -9.47 2.06
N ALA A 59 5.51 -8.55 1.14
CA ALA A 59 6.87 -8.31 0.65
C ALA A 59 7.79 -7.61 1.67
N LEU A 60 7.20 -6.97 2.70
CA LEU A 60 7.92 -6.24 3.75
C LEU A 60 8.19 -7.08 5.00
N TYR A 61 7.55 -8.24 5.13
CA TYR A 61 7.71 -9.10 6.30
C TYR A 61 9.10 -9.72 6.28
N GLN A 62 9.85 -9.60 7.37
CA GLN A 62 11.15 -10.27 7.51
C GLN A 62 10.96 -11.71 8.00
N GLY A 63 10.28 -12.52 7.18
CA GLY A 63 9.83 -13.84 7.55
C GLY A 63 8.62 -13.81 8.51
N TRP A 64 8.10 -15.00 8.84
CA TRP A 64 6.91 -15.14 9.68
C TRP A 64 7.11 -14.66 11.12
N ASP A 65 8.30 -14.88 11.70
CA ASP A 65 8.59 -14.51 13.09
C ASP A 65 8.60 -12.99 13.31
N ASP A 66 8.83 -12.19 12.26
CA ASP A 66 8.91 -10.73 12.32
C ASP A 66 7.79 -10.02 11.50
N ALA A 67 6.80 -10.76 11.01
CA ALA A 67 5.82 -10.28 10.02
C ALA A 67 4.89 -9.16 10.52
N LEU A 68 4.69 -9.00 11.83
CA LEU A 68 3.75 -8.03 12.41
C LEU A 68 4.31 -7.37 13.68
N THR A 69 5.60 -7.08 13.68
CA THR A 69 6.32 -6.51 14.83
C THR A 69 6.58 -5.01 14.64
N PRO A 70 7.13 -4.32 15.66
CA PRO A 70 7.60 -2.95 15.50
C PRO A 70 8.63 -2.75 14.39
N THR A 71 9.31 -3.81 13.93
CA THR A 71 10.25 -3.74 12.79
C THR A 71 9.54 -3.36 11.50
N LEU A 72 8.36 -3.95 11.25
CA LEU A 72 7.53 -3.62 10.09
C LEU A 72 7.08 -2.16 10.13
N THR A 73 6.56 -1.71 11.27
CA THR A 73 6.14 -0.31 11.46
C THR A 73 7.31 0.64 11.21
N ARG A 74 8.50 0.32 11.75
CA ARG A 74 9.70 1.13 11.54
C ARG A 74 10.12 1.18 10.08
N THR A 75 9.98 0.07 9.35
CA THR A 75 10.25 0.01 7.91
C THR A 75 9.28 0.89 7.14
N LEU A 76 7.97 0.72 7.35
CA LEU A 76 6.94 1.55 6.72
C LEU A 76 7.15 3.05 6.97
N GLU A 77 7.38 3.43 8.23
CA GLU A 77 7.55 4.83 8.59
C GLU A 77 8.83 5.41 8.00
N ASN A 78 9.99 4.78 8.22
CA ASN A 78 11.28 5.41 7.93
C ASN A 78 11.74 5.22 6.49
N GLN A 79 11.38 4.10 5.85
CA GLN A 79 11.85 3.78 4.50
C GLN A 79 10.83 4.16 3.41
N ILE A 80 9.54 4.21 3.75
CA ILE A 80 8.47 4.45 2.78
C ILE A 80 7.78 5.79 3.04
N LEU A 81 7.03 5.92 4.14
CA LEU A 81 6.15 7.07 4.36
C LEU A 81 6.91 8.36 4.61
N LYS A 82 7.99 8.34 5.42
CA LYS A 82 8.76 9.55 5.71
C LYS A 82 9.44 10.11 4.46
N PRO A 83 10.17 9.33 3.63
CA PRO A 83 10.72 9.84 2.37
C PRO A 83 9.64 10.39 1.43
N ILE A 84 8.53 9.66 1.24
CA ILE A 84 7.42 10.11 0.37
C ILE A 84 6.83 11.43 0.87
N SER A 85 6.63 11.58 2.19
CA SER A 85 6.11 12.81 2.78
C SER A 85 6.98 14.04 2.53
N LEU A 86 8.27 13.82 2.25
CA LEU A 86 9.26 14.84 1.95
C LEU A 86 9.51 15.02 0.44
N GLY A 87 8.70 14.38 -0.42
CA GLY A 87 8.90 14.39 -1.88
C GLY A 87 10.14 13.64 -2.34
N LYS A 88 10.67 12.72 -1.53
CA LYS A 88 11.84 11.89 -1.84
C LYS A 88 11.41 10.50 -2.28
N ARG A 89 12.31 9.81 -3.00
CA ARG A 89 12.14 8.40 -3.36
C ARG A 89 12.11 7.52 -2.10
N ALA A 90 11.17 6.59 -2.04
CA ALA A 90 11.16 5.50 -1.08
C ALA A 90 12.01 4.32 -1.58
N GLU A 91 12.74 3.69 -0.68
CA GLU A 91 13.56 2.51 -0.95
C GLU A 91 13.40 1.55 0.21
N TYR A 92 12.99 0.31 -0.06
CA TYR A 92 12.79 -0.73 0.93
C TYR A 92 13.30 -2.06 0.42
N ARG A 93 13.60 -2.98 1.33
CA ARG A 93 14.06 -4.33 0.98
C ARG A 93 12.87 -5.28 0.84
N LEU A 94 12.89 -6.07 -0.22
CA LEU A 94 11.99 -7.20 -0.39
C LEU A 94 12.55 -8.38 0.39
N PHE A 95 11.68 -9.09 1.09
CA PHE A 95 12.04 -10.36 1.70
C PHE A 95 11.99 -11.48 0.66
N ASP A 96 13.06 -12.28 0.60
CA ASP A 96 13.09 -13.47 -0.23
C ASP A 96 12.52 -14.66 0.55
N TRP A 97 11.30 -15.04 0.19
CA TRP A 97 10.59 -16.17 0.81
C TRP A 97 11.14 -17.53 0.36
N PHE A 98 11.90 -17.62 -0.73
CA PHE A 98 12.44 -18.88 -1.25
C PHE A 98 13.80 -19.24 -0.65
N GLU A 99 14.55 -18.25 -0.16
CA GLU A 99 15.84 -18.42 0.51
C GLU A 99 15.75 -18.38 2.05
N MET A 100 14.55 -18.49 2.62
CA MET A 100 14.28 -18.46 4.06
C MET A 100 14.67 -19.74 4.79
#